data_AF-A0A0D6N7D0-F1
#
_entry.id   AF-A0A0D6N7D0-F1
#
_cell.length_a   1.000
_cell.length_b   1.000
_cell.length_c   1.000
_cell.angle_alpha   90.00
_cell.angle_beta   90.00
_cell.angle_gamma   90.00
#
_symmetry.space_group_name_H-M   'P 1'
#
loop_
_entity.id
_entity.type
_entity.pdbx_description
1 polymer ?
#
loop_
_entity_poly.entity_id
_entity_poly.type
_entity_poly.pdbx_seq_one_letter_code
_entity_poly.pdbx_strand_id
1 'polypeptide(L)'
;MMKFYPLVETAAGSGKFMLSSGAPVQTANTSAALALIAPTVGAGLRFGAWLNREVAGMPEFSPAPAAEVGKSYSVLIEMGGADQPFTLSQSVQVSMPFDASLLCLAMQQGANIRYGLMTLGQQPVPAKPETPAAVISAGSSSADTAATLSSGSVSSGGSATVTSGGLAG
;
A
#
# COMPACT_ATOMS: atom_id res chain seq x y z
N MET A 1 -0.72 -22.54 9.67
CA MET A 1 -0.66 -21.19 9.07
C MET A 1 -2.08 -20.72 8.79
N MET A 2 -2.33 -19.43 8.92
CA MET A 2 -3.64 -18.80 8.75
C MET A 2 -3.75 -18.17 7.36
N LYS A 3 -4.96 -18.15 6.79
CA LYS A 3 -5.23 -17.66 5.43
C LYS A 3 -5.95 -16.31 5.48
N PHE A 4 -5.23 -15.26 5.10
CA PHE A 4 -5.73 -13.89 5.12
C PHE A 4 -6.05 -13.40 3.72
N TYR A 5 -7.18 -12.71 3.59
CA TYR A 5 -7.64 -12.12 2.35
C TYR A 5 -7.41 -10.61 2.40
N PRO A 6 -6.76 -10.02 1.39
CA PRO A 6 -6.50 -8.59 1.38
C PRO A 6 -7.80 -7.79 1.32
N LEU A 7 -7.94 -6.82 2.21
CA LEU A 7 -8.97 -5.79 2.13
C LEU A 7 -8.34 -4.48 1.67
N VAL A 8 -8.91 -3.83 0.67
CA VAL A 8 -8.39 -2.58 0.12
C VAL A 8 -9.49 -1.54 0.08
N GLU A 9 -9.14 -0.31 0.42
CA GLU A 9 -10.05 0.82 0.35
C GLU A 9 -10.50 1.05 -1.10
N THR A 10 -11.81 1.22 -1.32
CA THR A 10 -12.38 1.31 -2.67
C THR A 10 -12.03 2.60 -3.40
N ALA A 11 -11.74 3.66 -2.64
CA ALA A 11 -11.24 4.93 -3.13
C ALA A 11 -10.51 5.63 -1.96
N ALA A 12 -9.56 6.51 -2.28
CA ALA A 12 -8.79 7.21 -1.25
C ALA A 12 -9.71 7.93 -0.25
N GLY A 13 -9.61 7.55 1.03
CA GLY A 13 -10.38 8.16 2.12
C GLY A 13 -11.87 7.79 2.16
N SER A 14 -12.34 6.83 1.35
CA SER A 14 -13.76 6.42 1.34
C SER A 14 -14.23 5.79 2.65
N GLY A 15 -13.31 5.19 3.43
CA GLY A 15 -13.62 4.40 4.62
C GLY A 15 -14.37 3.10 4.32
N LYS A 16 -14.47 2.73 3.04
CA LYS A 16 -15.11 1.50 2.56
C LYS A 16 -14.05 0.59 1.97
N PHE A 17 -14.04 -0.67 2.41
CA PHE A 17 -13.02 -1.64 2.03
C PHE A 17 -13.67 -2.84 1.36
N MET A 18 -13.05 -3.35 0.31
CA MET A 18 -13.50 -4.56 -0.39
C MET A 18 -12.37 -5.58 -0.47
N LEU A 19 -12.75 -6.84 -0.68
CA LEU A 19 -11.78 -7.88 -0.98
C LEU A 19 -11.04 -7.51 -2.26
N SER A 20 -9.72 -7.50 -2.20
CA SER A 20 -8.90 -7.38 -3.39
C SER A 20 -9.06 -8.61 -4.27
N SER A 21 -8.89 -8.46 -5.58
CA SER A 21 -8.76 -9.57 -6.53
C SER A 21 -7.44 -10.35 -6.34
N GLY A 22 -6.54 -9.89 -5.48
CA GLY A 22 -5.30 -10.57 -5.12
C GLY A 22 -5.51 -11.92 -4.43
N ALA A 23 -4.53 -12.81 -4.57
CA ALA A 23 -4.53 -14.10 -3.90
C ALA A 23 -4.47 -13.95 -2.38
N PRO A 24 -5.09 -14.86 -1.62
CA PRO A 24 -4.96 -14.87 -0.16
C PRO A 24 -3.50 -15.17 0.24
N VAL A 25 -3.05 -14.53 1.31
CA VAL A 25 -1.71 -14.74 1.88
C VAL A 25 -1.78 -15.73 3.03
N GLN A 26 -0.80 -16.63 3.10
CA GLN A 26 -0.67 -17.58 4.21
C GLN A 26 0.49 -17.17 5.11
N THR A 27 0.19 -17.00 6.40
CA THR A 27 1.20 -16.56 7.37
C THR A 27 0.81 -16.98 8.79
N ALA A 28 1.70 -16.72 9.75
CA ALA A 28 1.51 -17.07 11.15
C ALA A 28 0.70 -16.05 11.96
N ASN A 29 0.66 -14.77 11.56
CA ASN A 29 0.04 -13.70 12.33
C ASN A 29 -0.47 -12.52 11.47
N THR A 30 -1.29 -11.67 12.07
CA THR A 30 -1.91 -10.50 11.42
C THR A 30 -0.88 -9.51 10.88
N SER A 31 0.15 -9.17 11.66
CA SER A 31 1.19 -8.23 11.21
C SER A 31 1.89 -8.70 9.93
N ALA A 32 2.26 -9.96 9.88
CA ALA A 32 2.93 -10.54 8.73
C ALA A 32 1.99 -10.58 7.52
N ALA A 33 0.69 -10.78 7.73
CA ALA A 33 -0.30 -10.74 6.64
C ALA A 33 -0.36 -9.34 6.04
N LEU A 34 -0.47 -8.32 6.89
CA LEU A 34 -0.48 -6.91 6.47
C LEU A 34 0.81 -6.51 5.75
N ALA A 35 1.97 -6.99 6.22
CA ALA A 35 3.25 -6.74 5.55
C ALA A 35 3.32 -7.34 4.14
N LEU A 36 2.72 -8.51 3.92
CA LEU A 36 2.64 -9.16 2.60
C LEU A 36 1.59 -8.51 1.69
N ILE A 37 0.54 -7.93 2.26
CA ILE A 37 -0.52 -7.22 1.53
C ILE A 37 -0.06 -5.83 1.09
N ALA A 38 0.63 -5.10 1.96
CA ALA A 38 1.07 -3.72 1.70
C ALA A 38 1.64 -3.46 0.29
N PRO A 39 2.58 -4.26 -0.26
CA PRO A 39 3.17 -4.01 -1.57
C PRO A 39 2.21 -4.22 -2.75
N THR A 40 1.06 -4.87 -2.54
CA THR A 40 0.07 -5.13 -3.60
C THR A 40 -0.99 -4.03 -3.71
N VAL A 41 -0.95 -3.05 -2.81
CA VAL A 41 -1.99 -2.02 -2.68
C VAL A 41 -1.57 -0.76 -3.44
N GLY A 42 -2.51 -0.18 -4.18
CA GLY A 42 -2.28 1.06 -4.92
C GLY A 42 -2.00 2.25 -4.01
N ALA A 43 -1.21 3.21 -4.51
CA ALA A 43 -0.91 4.45 -3.81
C ALA A 43 -2.19 5.21 -3.42
N GLY A 44 -2.16 5.87 -2.26
CA GLY A 44 -3.27 6.66 -1.73
C GLY A 44 -4.41 5.84 -1.10
N LEU A 45 -4.32 4.51 -1.07
CA LEU A 45 -5.33 3.63 -0.49
C LEU A 45 -4.86 3.08 0.87
N ARG A 46 -5.81 2.84 1.76
CA ARG A 46 -5.58 2.05 2.98
C ARG A 46 -5.89 0.58 2.72
N PHE A 47 -5.39 -0.28 3.60
CA PHE A 47 -5.60 -1.72 3.50
C PHE A 47 -5.71 -2.39 4.86
N GLY A 48 -6.32 -3.57 4.85
CA GLY A 48 -6.44 -4.46 5.98
C GLY A 48 -6.37 -5.92 5.53
N ALA A 49 -6.68 -6.82 6.44
CA ALA A 49 -6.72 -8.24 6.21
C ALA A 49 -7.98 -8.85 6.85
N TRP A 50 -8.65 -9.71 6.12
CA TRP A 50 -9.73 -10.54 6.64
C TRP A 50 -9.24 -11.97 6.85
N LEU A 51 -9.38 -12.53 8.05
CA LEU A 51 -9.10 -13.94 8.30
C LEU A 51 -10.34 -14.78 7.94
N ASN A 52 -10.25 -15.53 6.85
CA ASN A 52 -11.38 -16.30 6.33
C ASN A 52 -11.70 -17.50 7.23
N ARG A 53 -13.01 -17.77 7.33
CA ARG A 53 -13.66 -18.84 8.08
C ARG A 53 -13.71 -20.18 7.33
N GLU A 54 -12.92 -20.38 6.27
CA GLU A 54 -12.99 -21.59 5.42
C GLU A 54 -12.76 -22.94 6.16
N VAL A 55 -12.41 -22.92 7.45
CA VAL A 55 -12.35 -24.12 8.30
C VAL A 55 -13.63 -24.23 9.13
N ALA A 56 -14.42 -25.28 8.89
CA ALA A 56 -15.49 -25.67 9.79
C ALA A 56 -14.90 -26.08 11.16
N GLY A 57 -15.35 -25.45 12.25
CA GLY A 57 -14.88 -25.69 13.62
C GLY A 57 -14.39 -24.42 14.33
N MET A 58 -14.16 -24.49 15.64
CA MET A 58 -13.50 -23.39 16.37
C MET A 58 -12.06 -23.23 15.90
N PRO A 59 -11.55 -21.99 15.75
CA PRO A 59 -10.15 -21.79 15.43
C PRO A 59 -9.29 -22.37 16.54
N GLU A 60 -8.16 -22.98 16.17
CA GLU A 60 -7.15 -23.37 17.14
C GLU A 60 -6.54 -22.09 17.72
N PHE A 61 -6.81 -21.83 19.00
CA PHE A 61 -6.25 -20.71 19.72
C PHE A 61 -4.81 -21.02 20.09
N SER A 62 -3.89 -20.57 19.23
CA SER A 62 -2.46 -20.58 19.51
C SER A 62 -2.03 -19.23 20.07
N PRO A 63 -1.10 -19.21 21.05
CA PRO A 63 -0.57 -17.96 21.59
C PRO A 63 -0.03 -17.05 20.48
N ALA A 64 -0.22 -15.73 20.64
CA ALA A 64 0.37 -14.76 19.73
C ALA A 64 1.91 -14.89 19.75
N PRO A 65 2.58 -14.88 18.59
CA PRO A 65 4.04 -14.77 18.54
C PRO A 65 4.51 -13.53 19.30
N ALA A 66 5.69 -13.55 19.90
CA ALA A 66 6.20 -12.42 20.71
C ALA A 66 6.21 -11.08 19.95
N ALA A 67 6.49 -11.10 18.64
CA ALA A 67 6.47 -9.93 17.77
C ALA A 67 5.06 -9.39 17.48
N GLU A 68 4.00 -10.13 17.83
CA GLU A 68 2.60 -9.78 17.64
C GLU A 68 1.95 -9.27 18.93
N VAL A 69 2.45 -9.71 20.10
CA VAL A 69 1.92 -9.31 21.41
C VAL A 69 1.91 -7.79 21.58
N GLY A 70 0.76 -7.26 22.00
CA GLY A 70 0.56 -5.83 22.26
C GLY A 70 0.26 -4.98 21.03
N LYS A 71 0.27 -5.56 19.82
CA LYS A 71 -0.13 -4.84 18.61
C LYS A 71 -1.63 -4.60 18.60
N SER A 72 -2.01 -3.41 18.11
CA SER A 72 -3.38 -2.91 18.09
C SER A 72 -3.86 -2.71 16.66
N TYR A 73 -5.11 -3.10 16.41
CA TYR A 73 -5.74 -3.07 15.10
C TYR A 73 -7.12 -2.44 15.16
N SER A 74 -7.41 -1.56 14.22
CA SER A 74 -8.78 -1.12 13.97
C SER A 74 -9.59 -2.25 13.35
N VAL A 75 -10.82 -2.44 13.83
CA VAL A 75 -11.74 -3.46 13.32
C VAL A 75 -12.54 -2.92 12.15
N LEU A 76 -12.57 -3.71 11.08
CA LEU A 76 -13.43 -3.53 9.92
C LEU A 76 -14.58 -4.54 10.00
N ILE A 77 -15.80 -4.13 9.65
CA ILE A 77 -16.99 -4.99 9.70
C ILE A 77 -17.76 -4.90 8.38
N GLU A 78 -18.12 -6.05 7.84
CA GLU A 78 -19.06 -6.18 6.74
C GLU A 78 -20.50 -6.31 7.29
N MET A 79 -21.19 -5.17 7.40
CA MET A 79 -22.59 -5.12 7.82
C MET A 79 -23.49 -5.10 6.58
N GLY A 80 -24.18 -6.21 6.30
CA GLY A 80 -25.18 -6.29 5.23
C GLY A 80 -25.01 -7.46 4.24
N GLY A 81 -24.06 -8.38 4.49
CA GLY A 81 -23.87 -9.59 3.68
C GLY A 81 -22.69 -9.49 2.72
N ALA A 82 -22.37 -10.61 2.06
CA ALA A 82 -21.08 -10.93 1.42
C ALA A 82 -20.58 -10.01 0.29
N ASP A 83 -21.43 -9.09 -0.16
CA ASP A 83 -21.15 -8.13 -1.24
C ASP A 83 -21.10 -6.69 -0.75
N GLN A 84 -21.24 -6.46 0.57
CA GLN A 84 -21.19 -5.12 1.14
C GLN A 84 -19.76 -4.73 1.49
N PRO A 85 -19.40 -3.45 1.38
CA PRO A 85 -18.09 -3.01 1.81
C PRO A 85 -17.93 -3.18 3.32
N PHE A 86 -16.73 -3.60 3.71
CA PHE A 86 -16.29 -3.50 5.09
C PHE A 86 -16.15 -2.02 5.47
N THR A 87 -16.59 -1.66 6.67
CA THR A 87 -16.47 -0.30 7.22
C THR A 87 -15.84 -0.32 8.60
N LEU A 88 -15.26 0.80 9.04
CA LEU A 88 -14.64 0.93 10.35
C LEU A 88 -15.68 0.82 11.49
N SER A 89 -15.46 -0.11 12.42
CA SER A 89 -16.36 -0.38 13.55
C SER A 89 -16.19 0.58 14.74
N GLN A 90 -15.19 1.48 14.73
CA GLN A 90 -14.69 2.21 15.91
C GLN A 90 -14.09 1.32 17.02
N SER A 91 -14.18 0.00 16.89
CA SER A 91 -13.56 -0.95 17.81
C SER A 91 -12.08 -1.14 17.49
N VAL A 92 -11.29 -1.41 18.53
CA VAL A 92 -9.88 -1.77 18.44
C VAL A 92 -9.69 -3.16 19.04
N GLN A 93 -8.92 -4.00 18.37
CA GLN A 93 -8.50 -5.31 18.87
C GLN A 93 -7.00 -5.31 19.14
N VAL A 94 -6.62 -5.91 20.26
CA VAL A 94 -5.23 -6.03 20.68
C VAL A 94 -4.84 -7.49 20.69
N SER A 95 -3.68 -7.81 20.14
CA SER A 95 -3.11 -9.15 20.17
C SER A 95 -2.59 -9.46 21.58
N MET A 96 -3.46 -9.93 22.49
CA MET A 96 -3.10 -10.38 23.83
C MET A 96 -4.22 -11.25 24.47
N PRO A 97 -3.96 -12.50 24.89
CA PRO A 97 -2.76 -13.32 24.69
C PRO A 97 -2.70 -14.01 23.31
N PHE A 98 -3.78 -13.94 22.53
CA PHE A 98 -3.89 -14.52 21.20
C PHE A 98 -3.77 -13.44 20.13
N ASP A 99 -3.49 -13.83 18.88
CA ASP A 99 -3.53 -12.89 17.75
C ASP A 99 -4.94 -12.30 17.62
N ALA A 100 -5.03 -10.98 17.40
CA ALA A 100 -6.28 -10.27 17.16
C ALA A 100 -7.14 -10.93 16.07
N SER A 101 -6.53 -11.56 15.05
CA SER A 101 -7.28 -12.25 14.00
C SER A 101 -8.04 -13.47 14.51
N LEU A 102 -7.50 -14.19 15.49
CA LEU A 102 -8.17 -15.34 16.09
C LEU A 102 -9.40 -14.90 16.90
N LEU A 103 -9.30 -13.76 17.59
CA LEU A 103 -10.44 -13.17 18.28
C LEU A 103 -11.52 -12.70 17.29
N CYS A 104 -11.12 -12.03 16.21
CA CYS A 104 -12.05 -11.70 15.13
C CYS A 104 -12.72 -12.94 14.56
N LEU A 105 -11.96 -13.99 14.26
CA LEU A 105 -12.49 -15.24 13.75
C LEU A 105 -13.48 -15.90 14.73
N ALA A 106 -13.23 -15.84 16.03
CA ALA A 106 -14.17 -16.30 17.06
C ALA A 106 -15.49 -15.50 17.04
N MET A 107 -15.41 -14.16 16.94
CA MET A 107 -16.59 -13.30 16.81
C MET A 107 -17.38 -13.59 15.52
N GLN A 108 -16.69 -13.92 14.41
CA GLN A 108 -17.35 -14.33 13.16
C GLN A 108 -18.24 -15.57 13.35
N GLN A 109 -17.88 -16.47 14.26
CA GLN A 109 -18.66 -17.69 14.49
C GLN A 109 -19.99 -17.41 15.18
N GLY A 110 -20.01 -16.48 16.14
CA GLY A 110 -21.22 -16.16 16.92
C GLY A 110 -22.22 -15.26 16.18
N ALA A 111 -21.72 -14.35 15.34
CA ALA A 111 -22.56 -13.29 14.76
C ALA A 111 -22.89 -13.48 13.26
N ASN A 112 -22.27 -14.44 12.58
CA ASN A 112 -22.31 -14.57 11.10
C ASN A 112 -21.99 -13.25 10.36
N ILE A 113 -21.10 -12.47 10.95
CA ILE A 113 -20.58 -11.21 10.43
C ILE A 113 -19.10 -11.44 10.12
N ARG A 114 -18.57 -10.83 9.05
CA ARG A 114 -17.14 -10.88 8.75
C ARG A 114 -16.42 -9.68 9.36
N TYR A 115 -15.26 -9.95 9.97
CA TYR A 115 -14.43 -8.98 10.67
C TYR A 115 -13.05 -8.93 10.02
N GLY A 116 -12.70 -7.76 9.48
CA GLY A 116 -11.35 -7.46 9.02
C GLY A 116 -10.54 -6.71 10.06
N LEU A 117 -9.22 -6.71 9.90
CA LEU A 117 -8.27 -6.01 10.74
C LEU A 117 -7.39 -5.09 9.91
N MET A 118 -7.18 -3.88 10.40
CA MET A 118 -6.26 -2.90 9.83
C MET A 118 -5.38 -2.38 10.97
N THR A 119 -4.12 -2.08 10.71
CA THR A 119 -3.23 -1.43 11.70
C THR A 119 -3.89 -0.19 12.29
N LEU A 120 -3.77 0.00 13.61
CA LEU A 120 -4.32 1.18 14.27
C LEU A 120 -3.68 2.45 13.68
N GLY A 121 -4.51 3.40 13.24
CA GLY A 121 -4.02 4.65 12.63
C GLY A 121 -3.43 4.48 11.23
N GLN A 122 -3.77 3.40 10.52
CA GLN A 122 -3.25 3.10 9.19
C GLN A 122 -3.32 4.30 8.24
N GLN A 123 -2.15 4.66 7.71
CA GLN A 123 -2.01 5.72 6.72
C GLN A 123 -2.21 5.16 5.30
N PRO A 124 -2.65 6.00 4.35
CA PRO A 124 -2.66 5.65 2.94
C PRO A 124 -1.26 5.22 2.47
N VAL A 125 -1.21 4.23 1.57
CA VAL A 125 0.05 3.77 0.96
C VAL A 125 0.72 4.94 0.23
N PRO A 126 2.02 5.20 0.48
CA PRO A 126 2.71 6.29 -0.18
C PRO A 126 2.82 6.03 -1.69
N ALA A 127 2.80 7.11 -2.48
CA ALA A 127 3.12 7.01 -3.90
C ALA A 127 4.54 6.45 -4.08
N LYS A 128 4.70 5.50 -4.99
CA LYS A 128 6.03 5.01 -5.36
C LYS A 128 6.81 6.17 -5.99
N PRO A 129 8.08 6.41 -5.59
CA PRO A 129 8.89 7.43 -6.23
C PRO A 129 8.94 7.16 -7.74
N GLU A 130 8.60 8.16 -8.55
CA GLU A 130 8.81 8.10 -9.98
C GLU A 130 10.31 7.98 -10.21
N THR A 131 10.76 6.86 -10.78
CA THR A 131 12.13 6.77 -11.29
C THR A 131 12.26 7.87 -12.36
N PRO A 132 13.23 8.81 -12.26
CA PRO A 132 13.40 9.83 -13.29
C PRO A 132 13.54 9.13 -14.65
N ALA A 133 12.65 9.45 -15.58
CA ALA A 133 12.77 8.99 -16.95
C ALA A 133 14.15 9.44 -17.45
N ALA A 134 15.03 8.49 -17.76
CA ALA A 134 16.24 8.79 -18.50
C ALA A 134 15.82 9.54 -19.78
N VAL A 135 16.34 10.74 -19.96
CA VAL A 135 16.07 11.56 -21.15
C VAL A 135 16.71 10.83 -22.32
N ILE A 136 15.95 9.98 -23.01
CA ILE A 136 16.37 9.41 -24.29
C ILE A 136 16.20 10.53 -25.30
N SER A 137 17.27 11.29 -25.53
CA SER A 137 17.35 12.25 -26.62
C SER A 137 17.30 11.45 -27.94
N ALA A 138 16.12 11.40 -28.53
CA ALA A 138 15.92 10.84 -29.86
C ALA A 138 16.36 11.88 -30.90
N GLY A 139 17.57 11.71 -31.42
CA GLY A 139 18.04 12.37 -32.64
C GLY A 139 18.46 11.32 -33.68
N SER A 140 17.53 10.90 -34.52
CA SER A 140 17.84 10.30 -35.84
C SER A 140 17.89 11.47 -36.84
N SER A 141 18.80 11.60 -37.80
CA SER A 141 19.32 10.57 -38.71
C SER A 141 20.62 11.03 -39.43
N SER A 142 21.49 10.05 -39.70
CA SER A 142 22.30 9.81 -40.92
C SER A 142 23.28 10.88 -41.47
N ALA A 143 24.59 10.61 -41.40
CA ALA A 143 25.40 10.01 -42.50
C ALA A 143 26.91 10.33 -42.37
N ASP A 144 27.69 9.25 -42.47
CA ASP A 144 29.06 9.07 -43.00
C ASP A 144 30.25 10.02 -42.73
N THR A 145 31.27 9.39 -42.14
CA THR A 145 32.68 9.32 -42.59
C THR A 145 33.55 10.57 -42.60
N ALA A 146 34.48 10.66 -41.62
CA ALA A 146 35.93 10.56 -41.84
C ALA A 146 36.70 11.13 -40.63
N ALA A 147 37.57 10.31 -40.04
CA ALA A 147 38.61 10.77 -39.15
C ALA A 147 39.63 11.62 -39.93
N THR A 148 39.91 12.83 -39.48
CA THR A 148 41.16 13.56 -39.81
C THR A 148 41.54 14.43 -38.61
N LEU A 149 42.75 14.18 -38.13
CA LEU A 149 43.46 14.96 -37.11
C LEU A 149 43.79 16.36 -37.62
N SER A 150 44.06 17.24 -36.64
CA SER A 150 44.88 18.45 -36.70
C SER A 150 44.20 19.82 -36.80
N SER A 151 44.55 20.60 -35.77
CA SER A 151 44.96 22.00 -35.81
C SER A 151 43.90 23.08 -35.80
N GLY A 152 43.87 23.79 -34.67
CA GLY A 152 44.13 25.22 -34.72
C GLY A 152 43.00 26.14 -34.26
N SER A 153 43.40 27.08 -33.39
CA SER A 153 43.02 28.50 -33.38
C SER A 153 41.55 28.85 -33.03
N VAL A 154 41.29 29.28 -31.79
CA VAL A 154 41.21 30.66 -31.26
C VAL A 154 39.94 31.47 -31.59
N SER A 155 39.35 31.99 -30.51
CA SER A 155 38.78 33.33 -30.29
C SER A 155 37.78 33.92 -31.29
N SER A 156 36.59 34.33 -30.79
CA SER A 156 36.29 35.74 -30.43
C SER A 156 34.79 36.02 -30.32
N GLY A 157 34.37 36.60 -29.18
CA GLY A 157 33.57 37.84 -29.11
C GLY A 157 32.07 37.86 -29.47
N GLY A 158 31.30 38.57 -28.61
CA GLY A 158 30.04 39.25 -28.96
C GLY A 158 28.81 38.68 -28.22
N SER A 159 28.38 39.20 -27.06
CA SER A 159 27.67 40.48 -26.79
C SER A 159 26.23 40.55 -27.29
N ALA A 160 25.25 40.53 -26.35
CA ALA A 160 24.02 41.34 -26.31
C ALA A 160 23.22 40.98 -25.03
N THR A 161 23.11 41.88 -24.06
CA THR A 161 21.99 42.83 -23.80
C THR A 161 20.97 42.27 -22.80
N VAL A 162 21.04 42.74 -21.54
CA VAL A 162 19.99 42.57 -20.52
C VAL A 162 19.28 43.91 -20.37
N THR A 163 17.97 43.92 -20.67
CA THR A 163 17.10 45.07 -20.40
C THR A 163 16.54 44.93 -18.98
N SER A 164 16.75 45.92 -18.13
CA SER A 164 16.16 46.00 -16.78
C SER A 164 15.18 47.17 -16.75
N GLY A 165 13.87 46.85 -16.71
CA GLY A 165 12.81 47.83 -16.49
C GLY A 165 12.28 47.75 -15.06
N GLY A 166 12.07 48.92 -14.44
CA GLY A 166 11.25 49.06 -13.23
C GLY A 166 11.74 50.11 -12.25
N LEU A 167 11.40 51.39 -12.49
CA LEU A 167 11.49 52.47 -11.50
C LEU A 167 10.13 52.68 -10.80
N ALA A 168 10.21 53.10 -9.55
CA ALA A 168 9.17 53.24 -8.54
C ALA A 168 8.16 54.38 -8.78
N GLY A 169 7.05 54.29 -8.03
CA GLY A 169 6.27 55.43 -7.53
C GLY A 169 6.36 55.46 -6.01
#